data_AF-A0A2V7Z8G6-F1
#
_entry.id   AF-A0A2V7Z8G6-F1
#
_cell.length_a   1.000
_cell.length_b   1.000
_cell.length_c   1.000
_cell.angle_alpha   90.00
_cell.angle_beta   90.00
_cell.angle_gamma   90.00
#
_symmetry.space_group_name_H-M   'P 1'
#
loop_
_entity.id
_entity.type
_entity.pdbx_description
1 polymer ?
#
loop_
_entity_poly.entity_id
_entity_poly.type
_entity_poly.pdbx_seq_one_letter_code
_entity_poly.pdbx_strand_id
1 'polypeptide(L)'
;MGAPARPAGRSRFQLPVSDLKDVPVWIVHGRQDDVIPVSWSETLGKRLERCGGNVKVTIYPDAGHDAWSRTYEDPAVLEWLLA
;
A
#
# COMPACT_ATOMS: atom_id res chain seq x y z
N MET A 1 -18.72 3.46 29.22
CA MET A 1 -18.14 2.31 28.47
C MET A 1 -16.74 2.69 28.07
N GLY A 2 -15.73 2.12 28.73
CA GLY A 2 -14.32 2.46 28.50
C GLY A 2 -13.82 1.86 27.20
N ALA A 3 -13.06 2.64 26.42
CA ALA A 3 -12.34 2.14 25.25
C ALA A 3 -11.40 0.99 25.68
N PRO A 4 -11.25 -0.07 24.86
CA PRO A 4 -10.40 -1.19 25.22
C PRO A 4 -8.93 -0.76 25.34
N ALA A 5 -8.24 -1.32 26.32
CA ALA A 5 -6.82 -1.08 26.54
C ALA A 5 -5.99 -1.50 25.30
N ARG A 6 -5.07 -0.63 24.85
CA ARG A 6 -4.16 -0.94 23.74
C ARG A 6 -3.20 -2.05 24.15
N PRO A 7 -2.97 -3.07 23.30
CA PRO A 7 -1.98 -4.10 23.59
C PRO A 7 -0.58 -3.49 23.61
N ALA A 8 0.23 -3.92 24.59
CA ALA A 8 1.61 -3.50 24.75
C ALA A 8 2.48 -3.96 23.55
N GLY A 9 3.33 -3.07 23.05
CA GLY A 9 4.39 -3.43 22.08
C GLY A 9 4.36 -2.73 20.71
N ARG A 10 3.43 -1.80 20.44
CA ARG A 10 3.54 -0.97 19.22
C ARG A 10 4.54 0.16 19.45
N SER A 11 5.60 0.19 18.64
CA SER A 11 6.41 1.40 18.43
C SER A 11 5.46 2.58 18.23
N ARG A 12 5.74 3.72 18.87
CA ARG A 12 4.99 4.99 18.68
C ARG A 12 4.94 5.47 17.23
N PHE A 13 5.69 4.81 16.34
CA PHE A 13 5.78 5.09 14.91
C PHE A 13 5.09 4.04 14.02
N GLN A 14 4.44 3.00 14.56
CA GLN A 14 3.65 2.05 13.77
C GLN A 14 2.15 2.30 13.94
N LEU A 15 1.61 3.09 13.01
CA LEU A 15 0.17 3.28 12.88
C LEU A 15 -0.48 1.98 12.37
N PRO A 16 -1.65 1.59 12.91
CA PRO A 16 -2.49 0.55 12.31
C PRO A 16 -2.80 0.85 10.83
N VAL A 17 -2.73 -0.18 9.98
CA VAL A 17 -3.17 -0.06 8.57
C VAL A 17 -4.64 0.38 8.44
N SER A 18 -5.47 0.06 9.44
CA SER A 18 -6.87 0.48 9.51
C SER A 18 -7.06 2.00 9.57
N ASP A 19 -6.03 2.74 10.00
CA ASP A 19 -6.09 4.19 10.06
C ASP A 19 -6.08 4.81 8.65
N LEU A 20 -5.69 4.04 7.63
CA LEU A 20 -5.74 4.43 6.22
C LEU A 20 -7.00 3.96 5.49
N LYS A 21 -7.98 3.35 6.16
CA LYS A 21 -9.15 2.74 5.49
C LYS A 21 -9.95 3.76 4.65
N ASP A 22 -9.97 5.03 5.08
CA ASP A 22 -10.73 6.09 4.42
C ASP A 22 -9.87 6.90 3.43
N VAL A 23 -8.59 6.56 3.27
CA VAL A 23 -7.67 7.18 2.31
C VAL A 23 -7.60 6.29 1.07
N PRO A 24 -7.87 6.80 -0.14
CA PRO A 24 -7.59 6.06 -1.36
C PRO A 24 -6.09 5.78 -1.49
N VAL A 25 -5.71 4.50 -1.67
CA VAL A 25 -4.30 4.10 -1.79
C VAL A 25 -4.09 3.34 -3.10
N TRP A 26 -3.07 3.73 -3.87
CA TRP A 26 -2.59 2.96 -5.01
C TRP A 26 -1.14 2.50 -4.74
N ILE A 27 -0.97 1.19 -4.57
CA ILE A 27 0.33 0.54 -4.38
C ILE A 27 0.82 0.04 -5.74
N VAL A 28 2.07 0.35 -6.09
CA VAL A 28 2.72 -0.19 -7.29
C VAL A 28 4.04 -0.88 -6.90
N HIS A 29 4.37 -1.99 -7.57
CA HIS A 29 5.58 -2.76 -7.29
C HIS A 29 6.04 -3.55 -8.53
N GLY A 30 7.34 -3.77 -8.66
CA GLY A 30 7.92 -4.66 -9.67
C GLY A 30 8.02 -6.09 -9.18
N ARG A 31 7.59 -7.08 -9.96
CA ARG A 31 7.67 -8.50 -9.57
C ARG A 31 9.10 -9.00 -9.44
N GLN A 32 10.04 -8.38 -10.15
CA GLN A 32 11.45 -8.76 -10.20
C GLN A 32 12.30 -7.85 -9.30
N ASP A 33 11.69 -7.08 -8.40
CA ASP A 33 12.42 -6.26 -7.43
C ASP A 33 13.26 -7.17 -6.52
N ASP A 34 14.59 -6.99 -6.60
CA ASP A 34 15.60 -7.72 -5.85
C ASP A 34 16.06 -6.99 -4.57
N VAL A 35 15.59 -5.75 -4.38
CA VAL A 35 15.86 -4.92 -3.20
C VAL A 35 14.75 -5.09 -2.17
N ILE A 36 13.48 -5.01 -2.58
CA ILE A 36 12.30 -5.13 -1.73
C ILE A 36 11.40 -6.25 -2.24
N PRO A 37 11.05 -7.26 -1.43
CA PRO A 37 10.17 -8.34 -1.87
C PRO A 37 8.75 -7.84 -2.19
N VAL A 38 8.24 -8.17 -3.37
CA VAL A 38 6.87 -7.86 -3.82
C VAL A 38 5.78 -8.29 -2.83
N SER A 39 6.03 -9.34 -2.05
CA SER A 39 5.12 -9.85 -1.02
C SER A 39 4.78 -8.81 0.06
N TRP A 40 5.62 -7.79 0.25
CA TRP A 40 5.34 -6.70 1.18
C TRP A 40 4.17 -5.84 0.71
N SER A 41 4.18 -5.44 -0.56
CA SER A 41 3.07 -4.71 -1.19
C SER A 41 1.80 -5.54 -1.27
N GLU A 42 1.91 -6.82 -1.65
CA GLU A 42 0.75 -7.73 -1.67
C GLU A 42 0.14 -7.90 -0.26
N THR A 43 0.98 -8.05 0.75
CA THR A 43 0.54 -8.20 2.15
C THR A 43 -0.13 -6.93 2.64
N LEU A 44 0.42 -5.75 2.34
CA LEU A 44 -0.15 -4.47 2.72
C LEU A 44 -1.50 -4.24 2.04
N GLY A 45 -1.59 -4.47 0.73
CA GLY A 45 -2.84 -4.37 -0.04
C GLY A 45 -3.94 -5.26 0.56
N LYS A 46 -3.65 -6.55 0.76
CA LYS A 46 -4.59 -7.50 1.40
C LYS A 46 -4.99 -7.07 2.81
N ARG A 47 -4.09 -6.47 3.58
CA ARG A 47 -4.38 -5.97 4.94
C ARG A 47 -5.31 -4.77 4.90
N LEU A 48 -5.07 -3.81 4.00
CA LEU A 48 -5.90 -2.62 3.86
C LEU A 48 -7.30 -2.96 3.32
N GLU A 49 -7.37 -3.85 2.32
CA GLU A 49 -8.63 -4.39 1.78
C GLU A 49 -9.48 -5.05 2.87
N ARG A 50 -8.88 -5.91 3.71
CA ARG A 50 -9.58 -6.54 4.86
C ARG A 50 -10.10 -5.55 5.90
N CYS A 51 -9.53 -4.35 5.98
CA CYS A 51 -10.02 -3.28 6.84
C CYS A 51 -11.13 -2.44 6.19
N GLY A 52 -11.58 -2.80 4.98
CA GLY A 52 -12.56 -2.04 4.20
C GLY A 52 -11.96 -0.85 3.46
N GLY A 53 -10.63 -0.81 3.28
CA GLY A 53 -9.95 0.31 2.64
C GLY A 53 -10.08 0.32 1.12
N ASN A 54 -10.10 1.52 0.53
CA ASN A 54 -10.04 1.70 -0.92
C ASN A 54 -8.60 1.57 -1.41
N VAL A 55 -8.21 0.36 -1.83
CA VAL A 55 -6.85 0.06 -2.27
C VAL A 55 -6.79 -0.54 -3.66
N LYS A 56 -5.88 -0.03 -4.49
CA LYS A 56 -5.49 -0.60 -5.78
C LYS A 56 -4.05 -1.10 -5.67
N VAL A 57 -3.78 -2.30 -6.19
CA VAL A 57 -2.42 -2.86 -6.26
C VAL A 57 -2.10 -3.18 -7.72
N THR A 58 -1.04 -2.57 -8.25
CA THR A 58 -0.49 -2.89 -9.58
C THR A 58 0.86 -3.57 -9.41
N ILE A 59 0.99 -4.79 -9.94
CA ILE A 59 2.27 -5.51 -9.97
C ILE A 59 2.73 -5.63 -11.43
N TYR A 60 3.87 -5.00 -11.77
CA TYR A 60 4.46 -5.16 -13.09
C TYR A 60 5.28 -6.46 -13.15
N PRO A 61 4.93 -7.43 -14.00
CA PRO A 61 5.57 -8.74 -14.01
C PRO A 61 7.05 -8.71 -14.45
N ASP A 62 7.40 -7.69 -15.21
CA ASP A 62 8.69 -7.48 -15.89
C ASP A 62 9.57 -6.40 -15.25
N ALA A 63 9.03 -5.59 -14.33
CA ALA A 63 9.79 -4.54 -13.67
C ALA A 63 10.58 -5.07 -12.46
N GLY A 64 11.81 -4.57 -12.32
CA GLY A 64 12.64 -4.70 -11.13
C GLY A 64 12.32 -3.61 -10.09
N HIS A 65 13.33 -3.11 -9.39
CA HIS A 65 13.16 -2.09 -8.36
C HIS A 65 12.52 -0.80 -8.89
N ASP A 66 12.91 -0.35 -10.10
CA ASP A 66 12.31 0.82 -10.76
C ASP A 66 10.94 0.51 -11.40
N ALA A 67 9.92 0.34 -10.56
CA ALA A 67 8.53 0.29 -10.99
C ALA A 67 7.91 1.68 -11.17
N TRP A 68 8.55 2.73 -10.62
CA TRP A 68 7.97 4.08 -10.58
C TRP A 68 8.10 4.81 -11.90
N SER A 69 9.15 4.60 -12.70
CA SER A 69 9.28 5.25 -14.01
C SER A 69 8.07 4.96 -14.89
N ARG A 70 7.72 3.68 -15.08
CA ARG A 70 6.51 3.27 -15.82
C ARG A 70 5.21 3.79 -15.19
N THR A 71 5.17 3.88 -13.86
CA THR A 71 3.99 4.37 -13.14
C THR A 71 3.75 5.84 -13.43
N TYR A 72 4.79 6.67 -13.38
CA TYR A 72 4.66 8.11 -13.62
C TYR A 72 4.50 8.47 -15.12
N GLU A 73 4.76 7.53 -16.03
CA GLU A 73 4.44 7.67 -17.45
C GLU A 73 2.94 7.44 -17.75
N ASP A 74 2.20 6.78 -16.86
CA ASP A 74 0.75 6.55 -17.03
C ASP A 74 -0.06 7.77 -16.55
N PRO A 75 -0.75 8.51 -17.45
CA PRO A 75 -1.55 9.67 -17.06
C PRO A 75 -2.64 9.34 -16.03
N ALA A 76 -3.13 8.09 -16.01
CA ALA A 76 -4.15 7.65 -15.07
C ALA A 76 -3.70 7.76 -13.61
N VAL A 77 -2.38 7.74 -13.35
CA VAL A 77 -1.83 7.92 -12.00
C VAL A 77 -2.04 9.35 -11.50
N LEU A 78 -1.77 10.35 -12.34
CA LEU A 78 -1.99 11.75 -11.96
C LEU A 78 -3.49 12.10 -11.93
N GLU A 79 -4.28 11.55 -12.85
CA GLU A 79 -5.74 11.69 -12.83
C GLU A 79 -6.35 11.12 -11.55
N TRP A 80 -5.90 9.94 -11.10
CA TRP A 80 -6.33 9.34 -9.84
C TRP A 80 -5.89 10.17 -8.62
N LEU A 81 -4.64 10.65 -8.61
CA LEU A 81 -4.08 11.35 -7.46
C LEU A 81 -4.72 12.73 -7.21
N LEU A 82 -5.20 13.39 -8.27
CA LEU A 82 -5.72 14.76 -8.23
C LEU A 82 -7.26 14.86 -8.31
N ALA A 83 -7.96 13.72 -8.38
CA ALA A 83 -9.42 13.64 -8.37
C ALA A 83 -10.02 13.93 -6.98
#